data_AF-A0A7A6PDE2-F1
#
_entry.id   AF-A0A7A6PDE2-F1
#
_cell.length_a   1.000
_cell.length_b   1.000
_cell.length_c   1.000
_cell.angle_alpha   90.00
_cell.angle_beta   90.00
_cell.angle_gamma   90.00
#
_symmetry.space_group_name_H-M   'P 1'
#
loop_
_entity.id
_entity.type
_entity.pdbx_description
1 polymer ?
#
loop_
_entity_poly.entity_id
_entity_poly.type
_entity_poly.pdbx_seq_one_letter_code
_entity_poly.pdbx_strand_id
1 'polypeptide(L)' 'TEKLVTDINAERKASYQQLAKQNNVSVDDIAKLAGQKLVERAKPGEYVQGINGKWVRKF' A
#
# COMPACT_ATOMS: atom_id res chain seq x y z
N THR A 1 2.80 -7.33 -19.32
CA THR A 1 2.20 -6.74 -18.10
C THR A 1 3.10 -6.91 -16.89
N GLU A 2 3.82 -8.03 -16.76
CA GLU A 2 4.74 -8.29 -15.64
C GLU A 2 5.80 -7.20 -15.44
N LYS A 3 6.43 -6.72 -16.53
CA LYS A 3 7.43 -5.64 -16.45
C LYS A 3 6.87 -4.38 -15.78
N LEU A 4 5.68 -3.93 -16.17
CA LEU A 4 5.04 -2.74 -15.60
C LEU A 4 4.74 -2.92 -14.11
N VAL A 5 4.24 -4.09 -13.71
CA VAL A 5 3.97 -4.40 -12.29
C VAL A 5 5.26 -4.37 -11.48
N THR A 6 6.34 -4.97 -12.00
CA THR A 6 7.65 -4.95 -11.36
C THR A 6 8.21 -3.53 -11.21
N ASP A 7 8.13 -2.72 -12.26
CA ASP A 7 8.60 -1.33 -12.26
C ASP A 7 7.84 -0.50 -11.20
N ILE A 8 6.51 -0.59 -11.18
CA ILE A 8 5.66 0.11 -10.18
C ILE A 8 6.01 -0.34 -8.75
N ASN A 9 6.20 -1.64 -8.54
CA ASN A 9 6.53 -2.16 -7.21
C ASN A 9 7.93 -1.71 -6.75
N ALA A 10 8.89 -1.59 -7.68
CA ALA A 10 10.22 -1.05 -7.39
C ALA A 10 10.14 0.43 -6.98
N GLU A 11 9.36 1.24 -7.70
CA GLU A 11 9.13 2.65 -7.39
C GLU A 11 8.47 2.84 -6.02
N ARG A 12 7.43 2.05 -5.71
CA ARG A 12 6.78 2.07 -4.39
C ARG A 12 7.76 1.75 -3.27
N LYS A 13 8.60 0.73 -3.46
CA LYS A 13 9.61 0.34 -2.47
C LYS A 13 10.62 1.46 -2.22
N ALA A 14 11.10 2.11 -3.28
CA ALA A 14 12.02 3.24 -3.17
C ALA A 14 11.38 4.41 -2.40
N SER A 15 10.12 4.74 -2.71
CA SER A 15 9.36 5.77 -2.00
C SER A 15 9.19 5.46 -0.51
N TYR A 16 8.84 4.22 -0.16
CA TYR A 16 8.69 3.82 1.25
C TYR A 16 10.02 3.87 2.00
N GLN A 17 11.12 3.46 1.37
CA GLN A 17 12.45 3.56 1.95
C GLN A 17 12.86 5.01 2.23
N GLN A 18 12.56 5.93 1.33
CA GLN A 18 12.82 7.36 1.54
C GLN A 18 12.01 7.91 2.71
N LEU A 19 10.70 7.62 2.76
CA LEU A 19 9.83 8.06 3.85
C LEU A 19 10.24 7.47 5.19
N ALA A 20 10.59 6.19 5.22
CA ALA A 20 11.07 5.50 6.42
C ALA A 20 12.31 6.18 7.00
N LYS A 21 13.29 6.50 6.14
CA LYS A 21 14.51 7.25 6.54
C LYS A 21 14.18 8.65 7.07
N GLN A 22 13.31 9.38 6.38
CA GLN A 22 12.94 10.76 6.77
C GLN A 22 12.20 10.81 8.11
N ASN A 23 11.38 9.79 8.41
CA ASN A 23 10.55 9.76 9.61
C ASN A 23 11.12 8.88 10.72
N ASN A 24 12.30 8.29 10.52
CA ASN A 24 12.96 7.36 11.46
C ASN A 24 12.03 6.21 11.91
N VAL A 25 11.33 5.60 10.96
CA VAL A 25 10.44 4.44 11.16
C VAL A 25 10.80 3.31 10.21
N SER A 26 10.21 2.12 10.41
CA SER A 26 10.44 1.01 9.50
C SER A 26 9.70 1.19 8.16
N VAL A 27 10.22 0.56 7.09
CA VAL A 27 9.53 0.50 5.79
C VAL A 27 8.18 -0.19 5.92
N ASP A 28 8.08 -1.19 6.79
CA ASP A 28 6.84 -1.94 7.03
C ASP A 28 5.76 -1.05 7.66
N ASP A 29 6.13 -0.12 8.54
CA ASP A 29 5.17 0.80 9.15
C ASP A 29 4.67 1.84 8.14
N ILE A 30 5.54 2.31 7.24
CA ILE A 30 5.11 3.15 6.10
C ILE A 30 4.16 2.37 5.19
N ALA A 31 4.46 1.11 4.88
CA ALA A 31 3.61 0.27 4.03
C ALA A 31 2.24 0.02 4.68
N LYS A 32 2.19 -0.27 5.98
CA LYS A 32 0.93 -0.40 6.74
C LYS A 32 0.10 0.89 6.68
N LEU A 33 0.73 2.05 6.92
CA LEU A 33 0.06 3.34 6.87
C LEU A 33 -0.48 3.65 5.46
N ALA A 34 0.29 3.36 4.43
CA ALA A 34 -0.15 3.51 3.04
C ALA A 34 -1.36 2.60 2.74
N GLY A 35 -1.32 1.34 3.18
CA GLY A 35 -2.43 0.40 3.08
C GLY A 35 -3.69 0.89 3.79
N GLN A 36 -3.58 1.36 5.03
CA GLN A 36 -4.69 1.94 5.79
C GLN A 36 -5.32 3.12 5.04
N LYS A 37 -4.51 4.06 4.56
CA LYS A 37 -5.00 5.22 3.77
C LYS A 37 -5.73 4.80 2.50
N LEU A 38 -5.31 3.73 1.83
CA LEU A 38 -6.02 3.21 0.66
C LEU A 38 -7.38 2.63 1.04
N VAL A 39 -7.47 1.90 2.16
CA VAL A 39 -8.73 1.33 2.66
C VAL A 39 -9.70 2.43 3.12
N GLU A 40 -9.19 3.49 3.73
CA GLU A 40 -9.97 4.66 4.15
C GLU A 40 -10.50 5.48 2.97
N ARG A 41 -9.70 5.61 1.91
CA ARG A 41 -10.08 6.34 0.69
C ARG A 41 -11.05 5.58 -0.20
N ALA A 42 -11.13 4.25 -0.04
CA ALA A 42 -12.00 3.42 -0.84
C ALA A 42 -13.47 3.84 -0.66
N LYS A 43 -14.17 4.06 -1.78
CA LYS A 43 -15.60 4.42 -1.79
C LYS A 43 -16.48 3.22 -1.50
N PRO A 44 -17.71 3.41 -0.99
CA PRO A 44 -18.71 2.36 -0.95
C PRO A 44 -18.84 1.69 -2.31
N GLY A 45 -18.73 0.36 -2.32
CA GLY A 45 -18.76 -0.46 -3.52
C GLY A 45 -17.40 -0.85 -4.11
N GLU A 46 -16.32 -0.16 -3.75
CA GLU A 46 -14.94 -0.54 -4.17
C GLU A 46 -14.41 -1.73 -3.36
N TYR A 47 -13.39 -2.41 -3.88
CA TYR A 47 -12.77 -3.56 -3.21
C TYR A 47 -11.44 -3.16 -2.57
N VAL A 48 -11.24 -3.64 -1.35
CA VAL A 48 -10.01 -3.49 -0.58
C VAL A 48 -9.47 -4.85 -0.17
N GLN A 49 -8.16 -5.02 -0.16
CA GLN A 49 -7.55 -6.25 0.31
C GLN A 49 -7.40 -6.19 1.84
N GLY A 50 -8.05 -7.12 2.55
CA GLY A 50 -7.91 -7.27 3.99
C GLY A 50 -6.54 -7.84 4.38
N ILE A 51 -6.20 -7.71 5.66
CA ILE A 51 -4.94 -8.23 6.23
C ILE A 51 -4.77 -9.75 6.08
N ASN A 52 -5.87 -10.48 5.85
CA ASN A 52 -5.89 -11.91 5.57
C ASN A 52 -5.68 -12.24 4.09
N GLY A 53 -5.35 -11.25 3.26
CA GLY A 53 -5.16 -11.38 1.82
C GLY A 53 -6.45 -11.46 1.01
N LYS A 54 -7.64 -11.48 1.65
CA LYS A 54 -8.93 -11.57 0.96
C LYS A 54 -9.41 -10.20 0.51
N TRP A 55 -10.01 -10.13 -0.67
CA TRP A 55 -10.69 -8.93 -1.15
C TRP A 55 -12.06 -8.81 -0.48
N VAL A 56 -12.35 -7.62 0.04
CA VAL A 56 -13.60 -7.29 0.72
C VAL A 56 -14.18 -6.06 0.05
N ARG A 57 -15.49 -6.07 -0.20
CA ARG A 57 -16.18 -4.90 -0.74
C ARG A 57 -16.43 -3.90 0.39
N LYS A 58 -16.06 -2.65 0.18
CA LYS A 58 -16.33 -1.55 1.11
C LYS A 58 -17.85 -1.29 1.12
N PHE A 59 -18.44 -1.34 2.32
CA PHE A 59 -19.83 -0.97 2.54
C PHE A 59 -19.98 0.54 2.69
#